data_AF-A0A7X2BL61-F1
#
_entry.id   AF-A0A7X2BL61-F1
#
_cell.length_a   1.000
_cell.length_b   1.000
_cell.length_c   1.000
_cell.angle_alpha   90.00
_cell.angle_beta   90.00
_cell.angle_gamma   90.00
#
_symmetry.space_group_name_H-M   'P 1'
#
loop_
_entity.id
_entity.type
_entity.pdbx_description
1 polymer ?
#
loop_
_entity_poly.entity_id
_entity_poly.type
_entity_poly.pdbx_seq_one_letter_code
_entity_poly.pdbx_strand_id
1 'polypeptide(L)'
;RLIQYAQDNRLAINQQGDWVRGESRTLYLGSKDSPVRLVLYEKGYEQGGDAPRNWVRLEVRVRPKRDHRAAVATWEPGHAFCAAWVPDALKCIGWDHLEKKAVGTVWKRSDTERARAALVKQYGAIMAQWASDVGSWEALGQAIGAAIVKPQMTENA
;
A
#
# COMPACT_ATOMS: atom_id res chain seq x y z
N ARG A 1 -10.63 -20.21 -5.85
CA ARG A 1 -10.49 -19.07 -6.80
C ARG A 1 -9.96 -17.82 -6.11
N LEU A 2 -10.67 -17.22 -5.15
CA LEU A 2 -10.18 -16.04 -4.42
C LEU A 2 -8.88 -16.27 -3.62
N ILE A 3 -8.74 -17.44 -2.98
CA ILE A 3 -7.51 -17.82 -2.27
C ILE A 3 -6.32 -17.91 -3.25
N GLN A 4 -6.52 -18.55 -4.40
CA GLN A 4 -5.49 -18.65 -5.44
C GLN A 4 -5.07 -17.27 -5.94
N TYR A 5 -6.02 -16.40 -6.27
CA TYR A 5 -5.73 -15.02 -6.65
C TYR A 5 -4.87 -14.30 -5.59
N ALA A 6 -5.21 -14.47 -4.32
CA ALA A 6 -4.44 -13.87 -3.23
C ALA A 6 -3.02 -14.44 -3.11
N GLN A 7 -2.82 -15.73 -3.34
CA GLN A 7 -1.49 -16.35 -3.38
C GLN A 7 -0.67 -15.79 -4.55
N ASP A 8 -1.23 -15.76 -5.75
CA ASP A 8 -0.57 -15.28 -6.97
C ASP A 8 -0.14 -13.81 -6.85
N ASN A 9 -0.96 -12.99 -6.16
CA ASN A 9 -0.71 -11.57 -5.95
C ASN A 9 -0.04 -11.25 -4.61
N ARG A 10 0.40 -12.26 -3.86
CA ARG A 10 1.07 -12.14 -2.55
C ARG A 10 0.30 -11.26 -1.56
N LEU A 11 -1.03 -11.36 -1.56
CA LEU A 11 -1.90 -10.70 -0.60
C LEU A 11 -1.87 -11.47 0.73
N ALA A 12 -1.98 -10.74 1.84
CA ALA A 12 -2.15 -11.38 3.14
C ALA A 12 -3.48 -12.16 3.18
N ILE A 13 -3.42 -13.42 3.63
CA ILE A 13 -4.59 -14.30 3.77
C ILE A 13 -4.78 -14.58 5.26
N ASN A 14 -6.00 -14.42 5.76
CA ASN A 14 -6.35 -14.83 7.12
C ASN A 14 -7.70 -15.54 7.08
N GLN A 15 -7.73 -16.75 7.66
CA GLN A 15 -8.89 -17.62 7.73
C GLN A 15 -9.30 -17.77 9.19
N GLN A 16 -10.60 -17.66 9.47
CA GLN A 16 -11.22 -17.85 10.78
C GLN A 16 -12.40 -18.81 10.66
N GLY A 17 -12.75 -19.50 11.76
CA GLY A 17 -13.82 -20.51 11.80
C GLY A 17 -13.32 -21.94 11.54
N ASP A 18 -14.24 -22.89 11.42
CA ASP A 18 -13.92 -24.28 11.14
C ASP A 18 -13.92 -24.53 9.63
N TRP A 19 -12.74 -24.45 9.02
CA TRP A 19 -12.55 -24.69 7.59
C TRP A 19 -12.55 -26.18 7.21
N VAL A 20 -12.33 -27.06 8.18
CA VAL A 20 -12.33 -28.51 7.97
C VAL A 20 -13.76 -29.02 7.87
N ARG A 21 -14.65 -28.55 8.75
CA ARG A 21 -16.07 -28.90 8.75
C ARG A 21 -16.95 -27.97 7.91
N GLY A 22 -16.43 -26.81 7.52
CA GLY A 22 -17.16 -25.86 6.69
C GLY A 22 -18.14 -24.97 7.47
N GLU A 23 -17.83 -24.64 8.72
CA GLU A 23 -18.72 -23.92 9.63
C GLU A 23 -18.15 -22.59 10.09
N SER A 24 -18.97 -21.54 10.06
CA SER A 24 -18.65 -20.19 10.53
C SER A 24 -17.38 -19.61 9.88
N ARG A 25 -17.18 -19.90 8.59
CA ARG A 25 -15.95 -19.53 7.89
C ARG A 25 -15.92 -18.04 7.57
N THR A 26 -14.77 -17.43 7.82
CA THR A 26 -14.44 -16.08 7.37
C THR A 26 -13.08 -16.07 6.68
N LEU A 27 -13.04 -15.51 5.48
CA LEU A 27 -11.85 -15.28 4.67
C LEU A 27 -11.56 -13.78 4.58
N TYR A 28 -10.40 -13.37 5.06
CA TYR A 28 -9.87 -12.04 4.85
C TYR A 28 -8.73 -12.06 3.83
N LEU A 29 -8.83 -11.21 2.81
CA LEU A 29 -7.78 -10.98 1.82
C LEU A 29 -7.29 -9.53 1.88
N GLY A 30 -5.99 -9.37 2.08
CA GLY A 30 -5.34 -8.09 2.39
C GLY A 30 -5.14 -7.87 3.89
N SER A 31 -4.09 -7.12 4.23
CA SER A 31 -3.76 -6.77 5.62
C SER A 31 -4.85 -5.90 6.25
N LYS A 32 -5.03 -5.99 7.58
CA LYS A 32 -5.94 -5.12 8.33
C LYS A 32 -5.59 -3.62 8.20
N ASP A 33 -4.31 -3.31 7.99
CA ASP A 33 -3.75 -1.95 7.89
C ASP A 33 -3.62 -1.46 6.42
N SER A 34 -4.06 -2.30 5.48
CA SER A 34 -4.13 -1.98 4.06
C SER A 34 -5.23 -0.94 3.79
N PRO A 35 -5.06 -0.05 2.78
CA PRO A 35 -6.14 0.80 2.31
C PRO A 35 -7.37 0.05 1.79
N VAL A 36 -7.21 -1.21 1.36
CA VAL A 36 -8.30 -2.04 0.87
C VAL A 36 -8.16 -3.47 1.38
N ARG A 37 -9.27 -4.06 1.83
CA ARG A 37 -9.37 -5.45 2.30
C ARG A 37 -10.70 -6.07 1.84
N LEU A 38 -10.66 -7.27 1.28
CA LEU A 38 -11.85 -8.06 0.93
C LEU A 38 -12.15 -9.05 2.07
N VAL A 39 -13.43 -9.19 2.43
CA VAL A 39 -13.89 -10.11 3.47
C VAL A 39 -15.04 -10.93 2.95
N LEU A 40 -14.93 -12.26 3.00
CA LEU A 40 -16.02 -13.18 2.64
C LEU A 40 -16.33 -14.03 3.87
N TYR A 41 -17.59 -14.04 4.32
CA TYR A 41 -17.96 -14.82 5.49
C TYR A 41 -19.39 -15.35 5.43
N GLU A 42 -19.63 -16.39 6.23
CA GLU A 42 -20.93 -17.02 6.40
C GLU A 42 -21.78 -16.19 7.37
N LYS A 43 -22.46 -15.17 6.83
CA LYS A 43 -23.28 -14.21 7.56
C LYS A 43 -24.39 -14.87 8.39
N GLY A 44 -24.91 -16.01 7.94
CA GLY A 44 -25.88 -16.80 8.71
C GLY A 44 -25.34 -17.30 10.05
N TYR A 45 -24.10 -17.79 10.07
CA TYR A 45 -23.44 -18.19 11.31
C TYR A 45 -23.13 -17.00 12.20
N GLU A 46 -22.72 -15.87 11.62
CA GLU A 46 -22.44 -14.65 12.39
C GLU A 46 -23.70 -14.02 13.00
N GLN A 47 -24.83 -14.04 12.29
CA GLN A 47 -26.11 -13.56 12.81
C GLN A 47 -26.67 -14.44 13.94
N GLY A 48 -26.45 -15.75 13.86
CA GLY A 48 -27.00 -16.72 14.82
C GLY A 48 -28.53 -16.89 14.71
N GLY A 49 -29.10 -17.60 15.68
CA GLY A 49 -30.54 -17.89 15.72
C GLY A 49 -31.02 -18.66 14.49
N ASP A 50 -32.17 -18.24 13.95
CA ASP A 50 -32.84 -18.83 12.80
C ASP A 50 -32.31 -18.33 11.44
N ALA A 51 -31.19 -17.60 11.45
CA ALA A 51 -30.61 -17.09 10.21
C ALA A 51 -30.19 -18.25 9.27
N PRO A 52 -30.49 -18.16 7.97
CA PRO A 52 -30.13 -19.21 7.02
C PRO A 52 -28.61 -19.44 6.97
N ARG A 53 -28.17 -20.69 7.18
CA ARG A 53 -26.73 -21.03 7.22
C ARG A 53 -26.02 -20.89 5.88
N ASN A 54 -26.77 -20.92 4.78
CA ASN A 54 -26.28 -20.65 3.43
C ASN A 54 -26.14 -19.15 3.12
N TRP A 55 -26.49 -18.25 4.06
CA TRP A 55 -26.33 -16.82 3.86
C TRP A 55 -24.86 -16.43 3.95
N VAL A 56 -24.29 -16.00 2.83
CA VAL A 56 -22.92 -15.49 2.72
C VAL A 56 -22.92 -13.98 2.44
N ARG A 57 -21.90 -13.30 2.94
CA ARG A 57 -21.67 -11.87 2.64
C ARG A 57 -20.24 -11.65 2.17
N LEU A 58 -20.12 -10.85 1.12
CA LEU A 58 -18.87 -10.32 0.61
C LEU A 58 -18.80 -8.82 0.92
N GLU A 59 -17.80 -8.40 1.68
CA GLU A 59 -17.57 -7.00 2.06
C GLU A 59 -16.24 -6.51 1.49
N VAL A 60 -16.24 -5.28 0.97
CA VAL A 60 -15.02 -4.54 0.66
C VAL A 60 -14.84 -3.44 1.68
N ARG A 61 -13.71 -3.46 2.37
CA ARG A 61 -13.36 -2.45 3.39
C ARG A 61 -12.33 -1.50 2.80
N VAL A 62 -12.71 -0.24 2.68
CA VAL A 62 -11.86 0.83 2.17
C VAL A 62 -11.44 1.76 3.31
N ARG A 63 -10.13 1.93 3.49
CA ARG A 63 -9.48 2.75 4.51
C ARG A 63 -8.52 3.74 3.84
N PRO A 64 -9.03 4.82 3.24
CA PRO A 64 -8.21 5.76 2.48
C PRO A 64 -7.17 6.45 3.37
N LYS A 65 -5.95 6.63 2.83
CA LYS A 65 -4.84 7.30 3.52
C LYS A 65 -4.64 8.71 2.96
N ARG A 66 -4.35 9.68 3.85
CA ARG A 66 -3.98 11.07 3.52
C ARG A 66 -4.91 11.68 2.44
N ASP A 67 -4.31 12.10 1.33
CA ASP A 67 -4.93 12.85 0.23
C ASP A 67 -6.09 12.10 -0.45
N HIS A 68 -6.17 10.77 -0.29
CA HIS A 68 -7.25 9.97 -0.87
C HIS A 68 -8.56 10.01 -0.08
N ARG A 69 -8.58 10.59 1.13
CA ARG A 69 -9.79 10.66 1.96
C ARG A 69 -10.90 11.46 1.30
N ALA A 70 -10.58 12.64 0.77
CA ALA A 70 -11.56 13.50 0.12
C ALA A 70 -12.16 12.84 -1.13
N ALA A 71 -11.32 12.17 -1.94
CA ALA A 71 -11.77 11.48 -3.14
C ALA A 71 -12.64 10.25 -2.84
N VAL A 72 -12.33 9.49 -1.79
CA VAL A 72 -13.14 8.32 -1.39
C VAL A 72 -14.43 8.74 -0.66
N ALA A 73 -14.46 9.91 -0.02
CA ALA A 73 -15.66 10.41 0.65
C ALA A 73 -16.83 10.70 -0.32
N THR A 74 -16.55 10.91 -1.60
CA THR A 74 -17.58 11.15 -2.64
C THR A 74 -18.05 9.88 -3.32
N TRP A 75 -17.59 8.71 -2.86
CA TRP A 75 -17.91 7.45 -3.50
C TRP A 75 -19.30 6.93 -3.12
N GLU A 76 -20.08 6.60 -4.14
CA GLU A 76 -21.21 5.68 -3.98
C GLU A 76 -20.77 4.31 -3.44
N PRO A 77 -21.63 3.58 -2.69
CA PRO A 77 -21.30 2.28 -2.10
C PRO A 77 -20.72 1.27 -3.10
N GLY A 78 -21.24 1.24 -4.34
CA GLY A 78 -20.77 0.35 -5.39
C GLY A 78 -19.30 0.56 -5.77
N HIS A 79 -18.80 1.80 -5.66
CA HIS A 79 -17.40 2.12 -5.97
C HIS A 79 -16.41 1.45 -5.02
N ALA A 80 -16.82 1.02 -3.82
CA ALA A 80 -15.95 0.24 -2.93
C ALA A 80 -15.44 -1.03 -3.62
N PHE A 81 -16.28 -1.68 -4.44
CA PHE A 81 -15.90 -2.88 -5.21
C PHE A 81 -14.92 -2.58 -6.35
N CYS A 82 -14.81 -1.32 -6.76
CA CYS A 82 -13.84 -0.84 -7.74
C CYS A 82 -12.44 -0.60 -7.13
N ALA A 83 -12.26 -0.71 -5.81
CA ALA A 83 -11.07 -0.22 -5.13
C ALA A 83 -9.82 -1.10 -5.36
N ALA A 84 -8.75 -0.49 -5.87
CA ALA A 84 -7.42 -1.10 -5.97
C ALA A 84 -7.46 -2.47 -6.68
N TRP A 85 -6.96 -3.52 -6.03
CA TRP A 85 -6.89 -4.88 -6.61
C TRP A 85 -8.22 -5.64 -6.57
N VAL A 86 -9.26 -5.10 -5.93
CA VAL A 86 -10.52 -5.82 -5.69
C VAL A 86 -11.22 -6.24 -6.99
N PRO A 87 -11.42 -5.38 -8.00
CA PRO A 87 -12.03 -5.80 -9.27
C PRO A 87 -11.34 -7.00 -9.92
N ASP A 88 -10.01 -7.01 -9.88
CA ASP A 88 -9.21 -8.09 -10.45
C ASP A 88 -9.43 -9.41 -9.69
N ALA A 89 -9.61 -9.38 -8.37
CA ALA A 89 -9.99 -10.55 -7.58
C ALA A 89 -11.42 -11.01 -7.87
N LEU A 90 -12.35 -10.07 -8.07
CA LEU A 90 -13.77 -10.36 -8.25
C LEU A 90 -14.10 -10.92 -9.64
N LYS A 91 -13.26 -10.65 -10.65
CA LYS A 91 -13.29 -11.37 -11.93
C LYS A 91 -13.28 -12.89 -11.73
N CYS A 92 -12.53 -13.40 -10.76
CA CYS A 92 -12.44 -14.84 -10.48
C CYS A 92 -13.77 -15.48 -10.02
N ILE A 93 -14.74 -14.68 -9.62
CA ILE A 93 -16.09 -15.11 -9.21
C ILE A 93 -17.19 -14.57 -10.12
N GLY A 94 -16.85 -14.09 -11.32
CA GLY A 94 -17.81 -13.67 -12.35
C GLY A 94 -18.24 -12.21 -12.31
N TRP A 95 -17.48 -11.34 -11.63
CA TRP A 95 -17.75 -9.89 -11.57
C TRP A 95 -16.74 -9.13 -12.43
N ASP A 96 -16.75 -9.42 -13.73
CA ASP A 96 -15.85 -8.89 -14.75
C ASP A 96 -16.23 -7.50 -15.26
N HIS A 97 -17.47 -7.05 -15.01
CA HIS A 97 -17.97 -5.72 -15.34
C HIS A 97 -17.41 -4.58 -14.45
N LEU A 98 -16.65 -4.89 -13.39
CA LEU A 98 -16.13 -3.88 -12.47
C LEU A 98 -14.88 -3.18 -13.04
N GLU A 99 -14.93 -1.85 -13.11
CA GLU A 99 -13.79 -1.03 -13.48
C GLU A 99 -12.92 -0.63 -12.28
N LYS A 100 -11.61 -0.63 -12.47
CA LYS A 100 -10.63 -0.35 -11.41
C LYS A 100 -10.53 1.14 -11.10
N LYS A 101 -10.70 1.49 -9.82
CA LYS A 101 -10.46 2.82 -9.26
C LYS A 101 -9.27 2.79 -8.32
N ALA A 102 -8.37 3.75 -8.49
CA ALA A 102 -7.20 3.87 -7.64
C ALA A 102 -7.60 4.27 -6.21
N VAL A 103 -7.23 3.42 -5.24
CA VAL A 103 -7.39 3.70 -3.82
C VAL A 103 -6.11 3.31 -3.11
N GLY A 104 -5.41 4.30 -2.59
CA GLY A 104 -4.18 4.08 -1.85
C GLY A 104 -3.06 4.96 -2.34
N THR A 105 -1.99 4.97 -1.55
CA THR A 105 -0.73 5.66 -1.81
C THR A 105 -0.32 5.42 -3.26
N VAL A 106 -0.45 6.45 -4.09
CA VAL A 106 0.35 6.57 -5.31
C VAL A 106 1.77 6.26 -4.89
N TRP A 107 2.40 5.25 -5.50
CA TRP A 107 3.82 5.00 -5.31
C TRP A 107 4.53 6.31 -5.65
N LYS A 108 4.92 7.05 -4.61
CA LYS A 108 5.85 8.15 -4.71
C LYS A 108 7.21 7.50 -4.52
N ARG A 109 8.18 7.84 -5.39
CA ARG A 109 9.62 7.68 -5.13
C ARG A 109 9.88 7.85 -3.64
N SER A 110 10.63 6.93 -3.03
CA SER A 110 10.95 7.02 -1.60
C SER A 110 11.46 8.43 -1.26
N ASP A 111 11.20 8.90 -0.03
CA ASP A 111 11.62 10.25 0.37
C ASP A 111 13.11 10.47 0.08
N THR A 112 13.92 9.42 0.26
CA THR A 112 15.34 9.36 -0.10
C THR A 112 15.60 9.52 -1.60
N GLU A 113 14.87 8.84 -2.48
CA GLU A 113 15.04 8.99 -3.94
C GLU A 113 14.61 10.37 -4.44
N ARG A 114 13.56 10.97 -3.85
CA ARG A 114 13.18 12.35 -4.17
C ARG A 114 14.22 13.34 -3.67
N ALA A 115 14.76 13.14 -2.47
CA ALA A 115 15.83 13.95 -1.92
C ALA A 115 17.11 13.84 -2.78
N ARG A 116 17.49 12.63 -3.22
CA ARG A 116 18.62 12.42 -4.14
C ARG A 116 18.38 13.12 -5.49
N ALA A 117 17.19 13.00 -6.06
CA ALA A 117 16.86 13.67 -7.32
C ALA A 117 16.88 15.20 -7.18
N ALA A 118 16.39 15.74 -6.06
CA ALA A 118 16.44 17.17 -5.77
C ALA A 118 17.89 17.65 -5.56
N LEU A 119 18.71 16.89 -4.81
CA LEU A 119 20.12 17.17 -4.59
C LEU A 119 20.89 17.25 -5.91
N VAL A 120 20.72 16.26 -6.79
CA VAL A 120 21.36 16.25 -8.11
C VAL A 120 20.84 17.39 -8.99
N LYS A 121 19.53 17.67 -8.97
CA LYS A 121 18.94 18.76 -9.75
C LYS A 121 19.46 20.13 -9.31
N GLN A 122 19.55 20.36 -8.00
CA GLN A 122 19.88 21.67 -7.44
C GLN A 122 21.40 21.90 -7.38
N TYR A 123 22.18 20.86 -7.06
CA TYR A 123 23.61 20.98 -6.77
C TYR A 123 24.50 20.13 -7.67
N GLY A 124 23.95 19.41 -8.64
CA GLY A 124 24.71 18.52 -9.53
C GLY A 124 25.86 19.23 -10.26
N ALA A 125 25.62 20.45 -10.76
CA ALA A 125 26.66 21.24 -11.42
C ALA A 125 27.81 21.63 -10.46
N ILE A 126 27.47 22.00 -9.23
CA ILE A 126 28.46 22.36 -8.19
C ILE A 126 29.26 21.13 -7.77
N MET A 127 28.59 19.98 -7.58
CA MET A 127 29.28 18.73 -7.25
C MET A 127 30.22 18.28 -8.38
N ALA A 128 29.82 18.46 -9.64
CA ALA A 128 30.69 18.15 -10.78
C ALA A 128 31.92 19.06 -10.84
N GLN A 129 31.75 20.36 -10.60
CA GLN A 129 32.88 21.29 -10.51
C GLN A 129 33.80 20.94 -9.34
N TRP A 130 33.25 20.71 -8.16
CA TRP A 130 34.04 20.37 -6.97
C TRP A 130 34.78 19.04 -7.15
N ALA A 131 34.16 18.03 -7.79
CA ALA A 131 34.84 16.78 -8.15
C ALA A 131 36.05 17.02 -9.07
N SER A 132 35.96 17.99 -9.98
CA SER A 132 37.09 18.41 -10.81
C SER A 132 38.18 19.08 -9.97
N ASP A 133 37.80 19.95 -9.04
CA ASP A 133 38.75 20.71 -8.21
C ASP A 133 39.56 19.79 -7.27
N VAL A 134 38.93 18.74 -6.73
CA VAL A 134 39.60 17.74 -5.87
C VAL A 134 40.17 16.54 -6.67
N GLY A 135 40.02 16.55 -7.99
CA GLY A 135 40.62 15.60 -8.92
C GLY A 135 39.89 14.26 -9.09
N SER A 136 38.84 13.96 -8.31
CA SER A 136 37.99 12.78 -8.53
C SER A 136 36.67 12.83 -7.76
N TRP A 137 35.69 12.03 -8.18
CA TRP A 137 34.45 11.80 -7.44
C TRP A 137 34.67 11.09 -6.09
N GLU A 138 35.70 10.26 -5.98
CA GLU A 138 36.05 9.58 -4.73
C GLU A 138 36.61 10.58 -3.70
N ALA A 139 37.51 11.48 -4.13
CA ALA A 139 38.02 12.56 -3.31
C ALA A 139 36.93 13.57 -2.91
N LEU A 140 35.94 13.82 -3.78
CA LEU A 140 34.75 14.62 -3.42
C LEU A 140 33.96 13.98 -2.28
N GLY A 141 33.76 12.65 -2.31
CA GLY A 141 33.07 11.93 -1.23
C GLY A 141 33.77 12.12 0.12
N GLN A 142 35.10 12.04 0.15
CA GLN A 142 35.89 12.29 1.35
C GLN A 142 35.80 13.75 1.81
N ALA A 143 35.84 14.72 0.87
CA ALA A 143 35.73 16.14 1.17
C ALA A 143 34.35 16.52 1.76
N ILE A 144 33.26 15.99 1.18
CA ILE A 144 31.90 16.16 1.71
C ILE A 144 31.79 15.51 3.10
N GLY A 145 32.32 14.30 3.28
CA GLY A 145 32.34 13.63 4.58
C GLY A 145 33.06 14.46 5.65
N ALA A 146 34.25 14.99 5.33
CA ALA A 146 35.01 15.85 6.24
C ALA A 146 34.27 17.17 6.56
N ALA A 147 33.57 17.75 5.58
CA ALA A 147 32.78 18.97 5.78
C ALA A 147 31.53 18.74 6.63
N ILE A 148 30.85 17.59 6.47
CA ILE A 148 29.66 17.20 7.25
C ILE A 148 30.02 16.87 8.70
N VAL A 149 31.21 16.30 8.95
CA VAL A 149 31.68 15.98 10.31
C VAL A 149 32.18 17.23 11.05
N LYS A 150 32.58 18.29 10.33
CA LYS A 150 33.15 19.52 10.91
C LYS A 150 32.22 20.52 11.63
N PRO A 151 30.87 20.49 11.61
CA PRO A 151 30.10 21.53 12.27
C PRO A 151 29.70 21.11 13.70
N GLN A 152 30.52 21.47 14.70
CA GLN A 152 30.09 21.83 16.08
C GLN A 152 31.17 22.52 16.97
N MET A 153 32.33 22.95 16.45
CA MET A 153 33.31 23.70 17.27
C MET A 153 33.64 25.07 16.69
N THR A 154 32.67 25.99 16.69
CA THR A 154 32.91 27.44 16.73
C THR A 154 31.58 28.16 16.97
N GLU A 155 31.35 28.60 18.21
CA GLU A 155 30.86 29.94 18.61
C GLU A 155 30.32 29.88 20.05
N ASN A 156 31.17 30.27 21.00
CA ASN A 156 30.82 30.97 22.23
C ASN A 156 32.14 31.53 22.80
N ALA A 157 32.50 32.73 22.32
CA ALA A 157 33.45 33.64 22.96
C ALA A 157 32.92 35.06 22.76
#